data_AF-A0A2V6UB53-F1
#
_entry.id   AF-A0A2V6UB53-F1
#
_cell.length_a   1.000
_cell.length_b   1.000
_cell.length_c   1.000
_cell.angle_alpha   90.00
_cell.angle_beta   90.00
_cell.angle_gamma   90.00
#
_symmetry.space_group_name_H-M   'P 1'
#
loop_
_entity.id
_entity.type
_entity.pdbx_description
1 polymer ?
#
loop_
_entity_poly.entity_id
_entity_poly.type
_entity_poly.pdbx_seq_one_letter_code
_entity_poly.pdbx_strand_id
1 'polypeptide(L)'
;MRCATCHQAANFDPGHVPGNPKWRLAPPDMAWQKRTLAQICEQVKDPARNGGHRLPEIVEHMAKDELVGWAWKPGVGREPAPGTQTAFGALVKAWADSGAACPTP
;
A
#
# COMPACT_ATOMS: atom_id res chain seq x y z
N MET A 1 15.35 -18.43 0.12
CA MET A 1 15.68 -17.34 1.07
C MET A 1 16.11 -17.97 2.39
N ARG A 2 17.29 -17.64 2.93
CA ARG A 2 17.86 -18.24 4.17
C ARG A 2 17.49 -17.48 5.46
N CYS A 3 16.38 -16.75 5.45
CA CYS A 3 16.01 -15.77 6.49
C CYS A 3 14.64 -16.05 7.12
N ALA A 4 14.23 -17.32 7.16
CA ALA A 4 12.87 -17.72 7.57
C ALA A 4 12.51 -17.27 8.99
N THR A 5 13.49 -17.13 9.90
CA THR A 5 13.28 -16.63 11.27
C THR A 5 12.55 -15.28 11.29
N CYS A 6 12.89 -14.36 10.37
CA CYS A 6 12.29 -13.03 10.30
C CYS A 6 11.24 -12.89 9.19
N HIS A 7 11.35 -13.64 8.09
CA HIS A 7 10.40 -13.57 6.97
C HIS A 7 9.31 -14.62 7.13
N GLN A 8 8.38 -14.36 8.05
CA GLN A 8 7.28 -15.25 8.39
C GLN A 8 6.00 -14.88 7.64
N ALA A 9 5.07 -15.82 7.57
CA ALA A 9 3.74 -15.60 6.97
C ALA A 9 2.80 -14.75 7.84
N ALA A 10 3.11 -14.59 9.13
CA ALA A 10 2.34 -13.81 10.10
C ALA A 10 3.27 -13.00 11.01
N ASN A 11 2.72 -11.97 11.66
CA ASN A 11 3.47 -11.16 12.62
C ASN A 11 4.03 -12.04 13.75
N PHE A 12 5.28 -11.79 14.13
CA PHE A 12 5.91 -12.40 15.29
C PHE A 12 6.06 -11.34 16.38
N ASP A 13 5.05 -11.26 17.25
CA ASP A 13 4.93 -10.21 18.26
C ASP A 13 6.10 -10.16 19.25
N PRO A 14 6.63 -11.29 19.80
CA PRO A 14 7.76 -11.22 20.73
C PRO A 14 9.02 -10.56 20.14
N GLY A 15 9.22 -10.64 18.82
CA GLY A 15 10.31 -9.99 18.11
C GLY A 15 9.92 -8.70 17.39
N HIS A 16 8.66 -8.27 17.49
CA HIS A 16 8.10 -7.11 16.80
C HIS A 16 8.26 -7.16 15.26
N VAL A 17 8.42 -8.38 14.72
CA VAL A 17 8.70 -8.63 13.30
C VAL A 17 7.39 -8.71 12.51
N PRO A 18 7.20 -7.90 11.45
CA PRO A 18 6.00 -7.99 10.62
C PRO A 18 6.04 -9.27 9.76
N GLY A 19 4.87 -9.80 9.41
CA GLY A 19 4.79 -10.98 8.55
C GLY A 19 3.60 -10.97 7.60
N ASN A 20 3.86 -11.44 6.38
CA ASN A 20 2.89 -11.77 5.33
C ASN A 20 3.62 -12.63 4.28
N PRO A 21 3.00 -13.68 3.70
CA PRO A 21 3.64 -14.53 2.70
C PRO A 21 4.13 -13.78 1.45
N LYS A 22 3.55 -12.62 1.13
CA LYS A 22 3.90 -11.79 -0.03
C LYS A 22 4.88 -10.66 0.30
N TRP A 23 5.27 -10.50 1.57
CA TRP A 23 6.04 -9.34 2.03
C TRP A 23 7.37 -9.23 1.30
N ARG A 24 7.59 -8.08 0.66
CA ARG A 24 8.82 -7.73 -0.04
C ARG A 24 8.98 -6.23 -0.02
N LEU A 25 10.23 -5.76 0.01
CA LEU A 25 10.51 -4.34 -0.11
C LEU A 25 10.07 -3.87 -1.51
N ALA A 26 9.29 -2.78 -1.57
CA ALA A 26 8.93 -2.16 -2.83
C ALA A 26 10.20 -1.58 -3.51
N PRO A 27 10.27 -1.56 -4.86
CA PRO A 27 11.36 -0.90 -5.57
C PRO A 27 11.50 0.59 -5.16
N PRO A 28 12.70 1.18 -5.22
CA PRO A 28 12.92 2.58 -4.86
C PRO A 28 12.00 3.57 -5.59
N ASP A 29 11.63 3.28 -6.83
CA ASP A 29 10.75 4.12 -7.65
C ASP A 29 9.30 4.21 -7.12
N MET A 30 8.93 3.34 -6.18
CA MET A 30 7.63 3.37 -5.47
C MET A 30 7.68 4.19 -4.16
N ALA A 31 8.82 4.77 -3.78
CA ALA A 31 8.93 5.53 -2.54
C ALA A 31 8.16 6.86 -2.57
N TRP A 32 7.38 7.15 -1.52
CA TRP A 32 6.62 8.39 -1.36
C TRP A 32 7.26 9.39 -0.38
N GLN A 33 8.27 8.98 0.39
CA GLN A 33 8.90 9.85 1.37
C GLN A 33 9.47 11.10 0.66
N LYS A 34 9.21 12.29 1.24
CA LYS A 34 9.61 13.60 0.68
C LYS A 34 8.93 13.97 -0.65
N ARG A 35 7.91 13.23 -1.10
CA ARG A 35 7.09 13.59 -2.26
C ARG A 35 5.89 14.45 -1.83
N THR A 36 5.50 15.41 -2.67
CA THR A 36 4.24 16.14 -2.50
C THR A 36 3.05 15.26 -2.88
N LEU A 37 1.83 15.65 -2.47
CA LEU A 37 0.62 14.93 -2.85
C LEU A 37 0.43 14.85 -4.38
N ALA A 38 0.75 15.94 -5.09
CA ALA A 38 0.72 15.97 -6.55
C ALA A 38 1.70 14.94 -7.15
N GLN A 39 2.92 14.86 -6.61
CA GLN A 39 3.92 13.90 -7.06
C GLN A 39 3.52 12.44 -6.78
N ILE A 40 2.94 12.17 -5.61
CA ILE A 40 2.44 10.83 -5.25
C ILE A 40 1.29 10.43 -6.19
N CYS A 41 0.35 11.33 -6.44
CA CYS A 41 -0.78 11.06 -7.33
C CYS A 41 -0.32 10.70 -8.76
N GLU A 42 0.58 11.49 -9.34
CA GLU A 42 1.13 11.20 -10.66
C GLU A 42 1.93 9.88 -10.66
N GLN A 43 2.66 9.59 -9.59
CA GLN A 43 3.40 8.33 -9.45
C GLN A 43 2.48 7.10 -9.36
N VAL A 44 1.37 7.18 -8.64
CA VAL A 44 0.38 6.08 -8.53
C VAL A 44 -0.24 5.77 -9.89
N LYS A 45 -0.44 6.77 -10.73
CA LYS A 45 -1.04 6.62 -12.06
C LYS A 45 -0.07 6.12 -13.13
N ASP A 46 1.23 6.25 -12.90
CA ASP A 46 2.27 5.94 -13.87
C ASP A 46 2.57 4.43 -13.93
N PRO A 47 2.27 3.74 -15.05
CA PRO A 47 2.52 2.30 -15.20
C PRO A 47 4.00 1.91 -15.01
N ALA A 48 4.94 2.82 -15.31
CA ALA A 48 6.36 2.55 -15.12
C ALA A 48 6.77 2.52 -13.63
N ARG A 49 5.95 3.09 -12.73
CA ARG A 49 6.26 3.24 -11.31
C ARG A 49 5.25 2.58 -10.38
N ASN A 50 4.12 2.09 -10.89
CA ASN A 50 3.07 1.46 -10.08
C ASN A 50 2.97 -0.08 -10.25
N GLY A 51 3.93 -0.69 -10.97
CA GLY A 51 3.93 -2.11 -11.26
C GLY A 51 3.14 -2.52 -12.50
N GLY A 52 2.89 -1.58 -13.42
CA GLY A 52 2.14 -1.81 -14.67
C GLY A 52 0.62 -1.81 -14.49
N HIS A 53 0.11 -1.41 -13.34
CA HIS A 53 -1.32 -1.39 -13.06
C HIS A 53 -2.03 -0.25 -13.78
N ARG A 54 -3.20 -0.53 -14.35
CA ARG A 54 -4.16 0.49 -14.78
C ARG A 54 -5.05 0.91 -13.62
N LEU A 55 -5.80 2.01 -13.77
CA LEU A 55 -6.67 2.54 -12.71
C LEU A 55 -7.60 1.51 -12.05
N PRO A 56 -8.31 0.63 -12.78
CA PRO A 56 -9.15 -0.39 -12.14
C PRO A 56 -8.35 -1.38 -11.28
N GLU A 57 -7.13 -1.71 -11.69
CA GLU A 57 -6.22 -2.61 -10.96
C GLU A 57 -5.65 -1.92 -9.72
N ILE A 58 -5.39 -0.61 -9.80
CA ILE A 58 -5.05 0.21 -8.62
C ILE A 58 -6.19 0.19 -7.60
N VAL A 59 -7.44 0.38 -8.05
CA VAL A 59 -8.61 0.34 -7.16
C VAL A 59 -8.71 -1.03 -6.47
N GLU A 60 -8.60 -2.12 -7.24
CA GLU A 60 -8.64 -3.49 -6.69
C GLU A 60 -7.50 -3.73 -5.69
N HIS A 61 -6.27 -3.34 -6.04
CA HIS A 61 -5.11 -3.47 -5.19
C HIS A 61 -5.29 -2.72 -3.86
N MET A 62 -5.68 -1.46 -3.91
CA MET A 62 -5.88 -0.65 -2.71
C MET A 62 -7.02 -1.18 -1.82
N ALA A 63 -8.10 -1.67 -2.44
CA ALA A 63 -9.28 -2.14 -1.72
C ALA A 63 -9.15 -3.55 -1.13
N LYS A 64 -8.36 -4.44 -1.74
CA LYS A 64 -8.38 -5.87 -1.40
C LYS A 64 -7.02 -6.52 -1.17
N ASP A 65 -5.92 -5.87 -1.52
CA ASP A 65 -4.60 -6.46 -1.28
C ASP A 65 -4.33 -6.59 0.22
N GLU A 66 -3.86 -7.76 0.64
CA GLU A 66 -3.60 -8.07 2.04
C GLU A 66 -2.41 -7.32 2.64
N LEU A 67 -1.41 -6.95 1.83
CA LEU A 67 -0.28 -6.12 2.28
C LEU A 67 -0.72 -4.69 2.50
N VAL A 68 -1.61 -4.17 1.64
CA VAL A 68 -2.26 -2.87 1.89
C VAL A 68 -3.13 -2.98 3.16
N GLY A 69 -3.93 -4.04 3.27
CA GLY A 69 -4.81 -4.31 4.41
C GLY A 69 -4.09 -4.46 5.75
N TRP A 70 -2.81 -4.87 5.73
CA TRP A 70 -1.97 -4.97 6.92
C TRP A 70 -1.88 -3.64 7.69
N ALA A 71 -2.04 -2.49 7.01
CA ALA A 71 -2.04 -1.18 7.64
C ALA A 71 -3.11 -1.02 8.75
N TRP A 72 -4.24 -1.73 8.66
CA TRP A 72 -5.31 -1.70 9.67
C TRP A 72 -5.21 -2.80 10.73
N LYS A 73 -4.33 -3.79 10.53
CA LYS A 73 -4.05 -4.86 11.51
C LYS A 73 -2.52 -5.06 11.62
N PRO A 74 -1.77 -4.00 11.98
CA PRO A 74 -0.32 -4.09 11.99
C PRO A 74 0.17 -4.97 13.14
N GLY A 75 1.42 -5.42 13.05
CA GLY A 75 2.08 -6.12 14.16
C GLY A 75 2.23 -5.23 15.40
N VAL A 76 2.45 -5.85 16.56
CA VAL A 76 2.50 -5.19 17.87
C VAL A 76 3.30 -3.88 17.91
N GLY A 77 2.80 -2.90 18.68
CA GLY A 77 3.46 -1.62 18.93
C GLY A 77 3.33 -0.59 17.80
N ARG A 78 2.52 -0.86 16.77
CA ARG A 78 2.25 0.06 15.65
C ARG A 78 0.83 0.59 15.73
N GLU A 79 0.67 1.86 15.42
CA GLU A 79 -0.65 2.49 15.31
C GLU A 79 -1.35 2.02 14.01
N PRO A 80 -2.57 1.47 14.09
CA PRO A 80 -3.35 1.14 12.91
C PRO A 80 -3.69 2.38 12.10
N ALA A 81 -3.79 2.23 10.78
CA ALA A 81 -4.32 3.28 9.92
C ALA A 81 -5.75 3.68 10.35
N PRO A 82 -6.13 4.96 10.22
CA PRO A 82 -7.47 5.40 10.54
C PRO A 82 -8.53 4.74 9.62
N GLY A 83 -9.75 4.58 10.13
CA GLY A 83 -10.87 4.04 9.37
C GLY A 83 -10.73 2.54 9.06
N THR A 84 -11.08 2.14 7.83
CA THR A 84 -11.01 0.74 7.36
C THR A 84 -10.51 0.66 5.92
N GLN A 85 -9.95 -0.49 5.53
CA GLN A 85 -9.56 -0.74 4.15
C GLN A 85 -10.76 -0.64 3.18
N THR A 86 -11.95 -1.08 3.60
CA THR A 86 -13.17 -0.95 2.79
C THR A 86 -13.49 0.50 2.49
N ALA A 87 -13.43 1.38 3.51
CA ALA A 87 -13.64 2.81 3.31
C ALA A 87 -12.55 3.43 2.43
N PHE A 88 -11.29 3.03 2.63
CA PHE A 88 -10.18 3.46 1.78
C PHE A 88 -10.38 3.05 0.31
N GLY A 89 -10.73 1.79 0.04
CA GLY A 89 -11.05 1.30 -1.29
C GLY A 89 -12.19 2.07 -1.95
N ALA A 90 -13.23 2.42 -1.19
CA ALA A 90 -14.33 3.24 -1.69
C ALA A 90 -13.87 4.65 -2.09
N LEU A 91 -12.98 5.27 -1.29
CA LEU A 91 -12.40 6.59 -1.60
C LEU A 91 -11.52 6.54 -2.86
N VAL A 92 -10.66 5.52 -2.99
CA VAL A 92 -9.81 5.32 -4.18
C VAL A 92 -10.68 5.09 -5.42
N LYS A 93 -11.76 4.31 -5.30
CA LYS A 93 -12.72 4.13 -6.38
C LYS A 93 -13.38 5.44 -6.78
N ALA A 94 -13.86 6.23 -5.83
CA ALA A 94 -14.50 7.51 -6.11
C ALA A 94 -13.54 8.48 -6.84
N TRP A 95 -12.28 8.53 -6.42
CA TRP A 95 -11.23 9.30 -7.10
C TRP A 95 -10.97 8.81 -8.54
N ALA A 96 -10.92 7.49 -8.76
CA ALA A 96 -10.75 6.93 -10.09
C ALA A 96 -11.95 7.23 -11.01
N ASP A 97 -13.17 7.07 -10.48
CA ASP A 97 -14.42 7.37 -11.20
C ASP A 97 -14.53 8.86 -11.56
N SER A 98 -13.98 9.75 -10.75
CA SER A 98 -13.93 11.20 -11.02
C SER A 98 -12.78 11.61 -11.95
N GLY A 99 -12.14 10.66 -12.63
CA GLY A 99 -11.07 10.91 -13.59
C GLY A 99 -9.64 10.89 -13.03
N ALA A 100 -9.45 10.43 -11.78
CA ALA A 100 -8.14 10.31 -11.14
C ALA A 100 -7.30 11.61 -11.20
N ALA A 101 -7.95 12.74 -10.97
CA ALA A 101 -7.32 14.05 -11.00
C ALA A 101 -6.28 14.18 -9.88
N CYS A 102 -5.15 14.80 -10.20
CA CYS A 102 -4.11 15.10 -9.21
C CYS A 102 -4.24 16.53 -8.71
N PRO A 103 -3.96 16.77 -7.41
CA PRO A 103 -3.98 18.12 -6.87
C PRO A 103 -2.90 18.98 -7.51
N THR A 104 -3.11 20.29 -7.52
CA THR A 104 -2.08 21.25 -7.95
C THR A 104 -0.87 21.17 -7.00
N PRO A 105 0.38 21.28 -7.53
CA PRO A 105 1.61 21.18 -6.74
C PRO A 105 1.71 22.13 -5.55
#